data_AF-A0A2E7DMI1-F1
#
_entry.id   AF-A0A2E7DMI1-F1
#
_cell.length_a   1.000
_cell.length_b   1.000
_cell.length_c   1.000
_cell.angle_alpha   90.00
_cell.angle_beta   90.00
_cell.angle_gamma   90.00
#
_symmetry.space_group_name_H-M   'P 1'
#
loop_
_entity.id
_entity.type
_entity.pdbx_description
1 polymer ?
#
loop_
_entity_poly.entity_id
_entity_poly.type
_entity_poly.pdbx_seq_one_letter_code
_entity_poly.pdbx_strand_id
1 'polypeptide(L)'
;MKFFSRLLLVGFCCINYSFAQSSRTTYQGYEYEIASSPMTWADASAFAKSSGGTLVKIDAVEQNAWLKDFLASVNTTASDGGGAIYSWLGGTDSTIEGNWIWEDGTQVPLNSSGTAWWGNGAGHGAGGSEPDNFDGVQHCLAIGLSSWPTGAPGFYGTAGQWNDINCANELKFAIQYAPNVSPSVTISGGNRSVSDTDSVAGESVSFTGTASDSDGTVSTTQWLVDGEEVATGLNATISLPNGSTVVTFKATDNDGASTLVTVILTVDTPVYTKTDEWPLPYNGVTPDSSLGLEFNNIGTLNPSDSTIYTCMRLFTDGLASSFNSIAQFDIGLKVVSLSEATVQITKFREFNVIGAYNENAEIPDCGGKFETTTGVYTDMIYTGVDTLRTTFRLIDPVELILKLESYETL
;
A
#
# COMPACT_ATOMS: atom_id res chain seq x y z
N MET A 1 -10.54 10.92 -54.17
CA MET A 1 -10.93 11.80 -53.05
C MET A 1 -9.85 11.65 -51.98
N LYS A 2 -8.74 12.39 -52.00
CA LYS A 2 -8.57 13.73 -51.39
C LYS A 2 -9.47 13.96 -50.17
N PHE A 3 -8.93 13.72 -48.98
CA PHE A 3 -9.03 14.64 -47.84
C PHE A 3 -7.77 14.49 -46.98
N PHE A 4 -6.80 15.40 -47.20
CA PHE A 4 -5.86 15.81 -46.17
C PHE A 4 -6.64 16.72 -45.22
N SER A 5 -6.62 16.46 -43.91
CA SER A 5 -6.87 17.51 -42.92
C SER A 5 -5.73 17.53 -41.94
N ARG A 6 -5.12 18.72 -41.88
CA ARG A 6 -4.04 19.15 -41.03
C ARG A 6 -4.37 18.87 -39.56
N LEU A 7 -3.49 18.14 -38.89
CA LEU A 7 -3.41 18.17 -37.43
C LEU A 7 -2.79 19.53 -37.06
N LEU A 8 -3.64 20.46 -36.62
CA LEU A 8 -3.22 21.72 -36.04
C LEU A 8 -2.56 21.37 -34.69
N LEU A 9 -1.23 21.44 -34.61
CA LEU A 9 -0.53 21.52 -33.34
C LEU A 9 -0.92 22.86 -32.70
N VAL A 10 -2.01 22.86 -31.93
CA VAL A 10 -2.24 23.93 -30.96
C VAL A 10 -1.20 23.68 -29.88
N GLY A 11 -0.12 24.46 -29.94
CA GLY A 11 0.80 24.58 -28.83
C GLY A 11 0.00 25.07 -27.63
N PHE A 12 -0.37 24.13 -26.76
CA PHE A 12 -0.58 24.46 -25.36
C PHE A 12 0.75 25.02 -24.89
N CYS A 13 0.79 26.35 -24.75
CA CYS A 13 1.74 27.00 -23.88
C CYS A 13 1.60 26.28 -22.54
N CYS A 14 2.57 25.42 -22.21
CA CYS A 14 2.81 25.04 -20.84
C CYS A 14 3.22 26.33 -20.15
N ILE A 15 2.22 27.09 -19.69
CA ILE A 15 2.42 27.94 -18.54
C ILE A 15 2.82 26.93 -17.47
N ASN A 16 4.13 26.83 -17.23
CA ASN A 16 4.63 26.30 -15.98
C ASN A 16 4.03 27.19 -14.90
N TYR A 17 2.83 26.87 -14.44
CA TYR A 17 2.48 27.13 -13.07
C TYR A 17 3.44 26.27 -12.27
N SER A 18 4.63 26.80 -12.00
CA SER A 18 5.27 26.51 -10.74
C SER A 18 4.25 26.93 -9.71
N PHE A 19 3.43 25.97 -9.24
CA PHE A 19 2.91 26.08 -7.89
C PHE A 19 4.16 26.29 -7.05
N ALA A 20 4.37 27.52 -6.60
CA ALA A 20 5.28 27.75 -5.50
C ALA A 20 4.69 26.89 -4.39
N GLN A 21 5.30 25.73 -4.14
CA GLN A 21 4.95 24.89 -3.03
C GLN A 21 5.10 25.80 -1.81
N SER A 22 3.99 26.22 -1.22
CA SER A 22 4.05 26.96 0.01
C SER A 22 4.71 26.03 1.02
N SER A 23 5.88 26.42 1.52
CA SER A 23 6.63 25.59 2.44
C SER A 23 5.91 25.62 3.78
N ARG A 24 5.01 24.67 4.01
CA ARG A 24 4.42 24.45 5.32
C ARG A 24 5.50 23.99 6.30
N THR A 25 5.41 24.46 7.53
CA THR A 25 6.29 24.06 8.64
C THR A 25 5.47 23.34 9.69
N THR A 26 5.91 22.15 10.13
CA THR A 26 5.24 21.39 11.18
C THR A 26 5.74 21.80 12.57
N TYR A 27 4.80 22.04 13.50
CA TYR A 27 5.10 22.24 14.92
C TYR A 27 4.01 21.61 15.79
N GLN A 28 4.42 20.72 16.70
CA GLN A 28 3.53 19.97 17.60
C GLN A 28 2.33 19.30 16.89
N GLY A 29 2.55 18.76 15.68
CA GLY A 29 1.53 18.06 14.88
C GLY A 29 0.66 18.96 14.00
N TYR A 30 0.69 20.28 14.20
CA TYR A 30 0.03 21.24 13.31
C TYR A 30 0.97 21.67 12.19
N GLU A 31 0.42 22.01 11.03
CA GLU A 31 1.17 22.67 9.96
C GLU A 31 0.90 24.18 9.95
N TYR A 32 1.92 24.95 9.59
CA TYR A 32 1.84 26.41 9.53
C TYR A 32 2.39 26.95 8.22
N GLU A 33 1.73 27.98 7.70
CA GLU A 33 2.13 28.68 6.49
C GLU A 33 2.01 30.18 6.67
N ILE A 34 3.05 30.95 6.31
CA ILE A 34 2.95 32.41 6.30
C ILE A 34 2.28 32.85 4.99
N ALA A 35 1.15 33.53 5.09
CA ALA A 35 0.47 34.09 3.94
C ALA A 35 1.37 35.09 3.18
N SER A 36 1.37 34.99 1.86
CA SER A 36 2.25 35.79 1.01
C SER A 36 1.90 37.28 1.04
N SER A 37 0.60 37.59 1.12
CA SER A 37 0.05 38.94 1.03
C SER A 37 -0.56 39.38 2.37
N PRO A 38 -0.34 40.63 2.79
CA PRO A 38 -1.04 41.18 3.94
C PRO A 38 -2.53 41.38 3.64
N MET A 39 -3.37 41.28 4.66
CA MET A 39 -4.82 41.37 4.53
C MET A 39 -5.42 42.04 5.77
N THR A 40 -6.64 42.57 5.63
CA THR A 40 -7.47 42.92 6.81
C THR A 40 -7.73 41.68 7.64
N TRP A 41 -8.04 41.83 8.93
CA TRP A 41 -8.27 40.65 9.78
C TRP A 41 -9.39 39.75 9.25
N ALA A 42 -10.48 40.36 8.77
CA ALA A 42 -11.62 39.63 8.22
C ALA A 42 -11.26 38.86 6.93
N ASP A 43 -10.50 39.49 6.03
CA ASP A 43 -10.05 38.85 4.80
C ASP A 43 -9.01 37.75 5.08
N ALA A 44 -8.11 37.97 6.05
CA ALA A 44 -7.13 36.99 6.49
C ALA A 44 -7.79 35.73 7.08
N SER A 45 -8.80 35.92 7.93
CA SER A 45 -9.63 34.84 8.47
C SER A 45 -10.36 34.06 7.36
N ALA A 46 -10.99 34.76 6.43
CA ALA A 46 -11.68 34.14 5.30
C ALA A 46 -10.71 33.37 4.39
N PHE A 47 -9.53 33.94 4.13
CA PHE A 47 -8.48 33.31 3.34
C PHE A 47 -7.95 32.04 4.01
N ALA A 48 -7.61 32.10 5.29
CA ALA A 48 -7.15 30.94 6.06
C ALA A 48 -8.17 29.79 6.00
N LYS A 49 -9.45 30.09 6.20
CA LYS A 49 -10.57 29.12 6.08
C LYS A 49 -10.67 28.54 4.68
N SER A 50 -10.55 29.37 3.64
CA SER A 50 -10.60 28.90 2.25
C SER A 50 -9.42 27.97 1.89
N SER A 51 -8.31 28.10 2.59
CA SER A 51 -7.13 27.23 2.47
C SER A 51 -7.23 25.94 3.29
N GLY A 52 -8.29 25.75 4.09
CA GLY A 52 -8.46 24.58 4.96
C GLY A 52 -7.83 24.73 6.36
N GLY A 53 -7.44 25.94 6.74
CA GLY A 53 -6.90 26.24 8.07
C GLY A 53 -7.65 27.37 8.79
N THR A 54 -7.03 27.94 9.81
CA THR A 54 -7.53 29.12 10.54
C THR A 54 -6.40 30.13 10.72
N LEU A 55 -6.73 31.34 11.18
CA LEU A 55 -5.70 32.18 11.79
C LEU A 55 -5.16 31.47 13.04
N VAL A 56 -3.89 31.72 13.36
CA VAL A 56 -3.24 31.00 14.46
C VAL A 56 -3.95 31.28 15.79
N LYS A 57 -4.32 30.18 16.46
CA LYS A 57 -4.77 30.16 17.85
C LYS A 57 -3.60 29.71 18.71
N ILE A 58 -3.39 30.41 19.83
CA ILE A 58 -2.31 30.11 20.75
C ILE A 58 -2.86 29.51 22.03
N ASP A 59 -2.50 28.26 22.30
CA ASP A 59 -2.94 27.50 23.48
C ASP A 59 -1.80 27.28 24.50
N ALA A 60 -0.55 27.57 24.14
CA ALA A 60 0.62 27.34 24.99
C ALA A 60 1.70 28.43 24.86
N VAL A 61 2.45 28.66 25.94
CA VAL A 61 3.52 29.68 25.98
C VAL A 61 4.67 29.33 25.03
N GLU A 62 4.98 28.04 24.86
CA GLU A 62 6.00 27.55 23.94
C GLU A 62 5.61 27.79 22.49
N GLN A 63 4.33 27.62 22.15
CA GLN A 63 3.79 27.90 20.83
C GLN A 63 3.88 29.40 20.51
N ASN A 64 3.55 30.28 21.48
CA ASN A 64 3.70 31.73 21.31
C ASN A 64 5.14 32.14 20.98
N ALA A 65 6.10 31.61 21.76
CA ALA A 65 7.51 31.89 21.56
C ALA A 65 8.02 31.39 20.19
N TRP A 66 7.64 30.16 19.83
CA TRP A 66 7.99 29.58 18.53
C TRP A 66 7.36 30.36 17.36
N LEU A 67 6.09 30.72 17.46
CA LEU A 67 5.37 31.44 16.41
C LEU A 67 6.01 32.79 16.12
N LYS A 68 6.43 33.52 17.15
CA LYS A 68 7.19 34.76 17.00
C LYS A 68 8.46 34.56 16.17
N ASP A 69 9.21 33.49 16.42
CA ASP A 69 10.43 33.19 15.67
C ASP A 69 10.11 32.70 14.24
N PHE A 70 9.06 31.90 14.05
CA PHE A 70 8.55 31.49 12.75
C PHE A 70 8.17 32.70 11.87
N LEU A 71 7.55 33.72 12.48
CA LEU A 71 7.13 34.95 11.84
C LEU A 71 8.26 35.99 11.68
N ALA A 72 9.52 35.68 11.97
CA ALA A 72 10.62 36.67 11.96
C ALA A 72 10.87 37.35 10.60
N SER A 73 10.35 36.79 9.49
CA SER A 73 10.41 37.40 8.16
C SER A 73 9.29 38.41 7.87
N VAL A 74 8.26 38.48 8.72
CA VAL A 74 7.16 39.43 8.60
C VAL A 74 7.64 40.84 8.94
N ASN A 75 7.19 41.82 8.16
CA ASN A 75 7.60 43.22 8.25
C ASN A 75 6.42 44.21 8.12
N THR A 76 5.18 43.73 8.22
CA THR A 76 3.99 44.58 8.20
C THR A 76 3.84 45.35 9.49
N THR A 77 3.48 46.63 9.41
CA THR A 77 3.37 47.51 10.57
C THR A 77 1.96 48.05 10.74
N ALA A 78 1.58 48.35 11.99
CA ALA A 78 0.30 48.98 12.32
C ALA A 78 0.57 50.32 13.01
N SER A 79 0.03 51.42 12.47
CA SER A 79 0.31 52.77 13.01
C SER A 79 -0.41 53.02 14.33
N ASP A 80 -1.63 52.49 14.48
CA ASP A 80 -2.44 52.52 15.70
C ASP A 80 -1.89 51.59 16.80
N GLY A 81 -1.02 50.62 16.43
CA GLY A 81 -0.20 49.84 17.36
C GLY A 81 1.17 50.49 17.66
N GLY A 82 1.31 51.81 17.57
CA GLY A 82 2.58 52.49 17.81
C GLY A 82 3.66 52.27 16.73
N GLY A 83 3.25 51.87 15.52
CA GLY A 83 4.12 51.71 14.35
C GLY A 83 5.00 50.46 14.35
N ALA A 84 4.79 49.54 15.29
CA ALA A 84 5.57 48.31 15.39
C ALA A 84 5.21 47.29 14.32
N ILE A 85 6.02 46.24 14.20
CA ILE A 85 5.79 45.12 13.29
C ILE A 85 4.80 44.16 13.96
N TYR A 86 3.77 43.76 13.22
CA TYR A 86 2.70 42.89 13.70
C TYR A 86 2.34 41.80 12.69
N SER A 87 1.74 40.74 13.22
CA SER A 87 1.06 39.69 12.46
C SER A 87 -0.28 39.38 13.09
N TRP A 88 -1.31 39.09 12.29
CA TRP A 88 -2.62 38.70 12.83
C TRP A 88 -2.56 37.35 13.56
N LEU A 89 -3.37 37.25 14.62
CA LEU A 89 -3.80 36.01 15.27
C LEU A 89 -5.33 35.88 15.15
N GLY A 90 -5.87 34.71 15.47
CA GLY A 90 -7.30 34.40 15.29
C GLY A 90 -8.26 35.00 16.31
N GLY A 91 -7.80 35.87 17.23
CA GLY A 91 -8.63 36.45 18.28
C GLY A 91 -9.32 37.75 17.86
N THR A 92 -10.56 37.97 18.30
CA THR A 92 -11.29 39.23 18.13
C THR A 92 -12.32 39.43 19.26
N ASP A 93 -12.63 40.68 19.58
CA ASP A 93 -13.78 41.05 20.41
C ASP A 93 -14.80 41.94 19.67
N SER A 94 -14.67 42.06 18.34
CA SER A 94 -15.49 42.93 17.48
C SER A 94 -17.01 42.74 17.58
N THR A 95 -17.46 41.60 18.10
CA THR A 95 -18.89 41.34 18.34
C THR A 95 -19.37 41.89 19.68
N ILE A 96 -18.55 41.80 20.73
CA ILE A 96 -18.85 42.24 22.09
C ILE A 96 -17.55 42.75 22.70
N GLU A 97 -17.47 44.07 22.84
CA GLU A 97 -16.33 44.78 23.44
C GLU A 97 -15.87 44.14 24.75
N GLY A 98 -14.57 43.84 24.84
CA GLY A 98 -13.93 43.22 26.01
C GLY A 98 -14.14 41.71 26.14
N ASN A 99 -14.97 41.08 25.28
CA ASN A 99 -15.13 39.63 25.22
C ASN A 99 -14.34 39.06 24.03
N TRP A 100 -13.07 38.79 24.29
CA TRP A 100 -12.15 38.25 23.30
C TRP A 100 -12.36 36.75 23.06
N ILE A 101 -12.66 36.40 21.82
CA ILE A 101 -12.89 35.02 21.38
C ILE A 101 -11.96 34.65 20.23
N TRP A 102 -11.52 33.40 20.24
CA TRP A 102 -10.89 32.74 19.09
C TRP A 102 -11.95 32.38 18.05
N GLU A 103 -11.52 32.04 16.84
CA GLU A 103 -12.42 31.65 15.75
C GLU A 103 -13.26 30.40 16.04
N ASP A 104 -12.82 29.54 16.97
CA ASP A 104 -13.56 28.36 17.46
C ASP A 104 -14.57 28.69 18.58
N GLY A 105 -14.67 29.96 18.97
CA GLY A 105 -15.55 30.46 20.03
C GLY A 105 -14.99 30.30 21.45
N THR A 106 -13.80 29.72 21.63
CA THR A 106 -13.14 29.65 22.94
C THR A 106 -12.58 31.02 23.34
N GLN A 107 -12.40 31.25 24.64
CA GLN A 107 -11.95 32.55 25.17
C GLN A 107 -10.46 32.76 24.93
N VAL A 108 -10.09 33.97 24.50
CA VAL A 108 -8.69 34.42 24.50
C VAL A 108 -8.31 34.79 25.94
N PRO A 109 -7.21 34.23 26.49
CA PRO A 109 -6.82 34.56 27.85
C PRO A 109 -6.31 35.99 27.95
N LEU A 110 -6.80 36.73 28.95
CA LEU A 110 -6.30 38.04 29.33
C LEU A 110 -5.19 37.93 30.39
N ASN A 111 -4.37 38.97 30.54
CA ASN A 111 -3.28 39.01 31.54
C ASN A 111 -3.77 38.74 32.98
N SER A 112 -5.00 39.12 33.30
CA SER A 112 -5.65 38.85 34.60
C SER A 112 -5.84 37.36 34.91
N SER A 113 -5.72 36.49 33.89
CA SER A 113 -5.87 35.03 34.02
C SER A 113 -4.57 34.32 34.40
N GLY A 114 -3.49 35.06 34.68
CA GLY A 114 -2.19 34.52 35.11
C GLY A 114 -1.18 34.30 33.98
N THR A 115 -1.59 34.52 32.74
CA THR A 115 -0.74 34.39 31.54
C THR A 115 -0.49 35.76 30.94
N ALA A 116 0.75 36.27 31.03
CA ALA A 116 1.11 37.61 30.59
C ALA A 116 1.43 37.68 29.08
N TRP A 117 0.43 37.46 28.22
CA TRP A 117 0.60 37.48 26.77
C TRP A 117 0.34 38.84 26.15
N TRP A 118 -0.57 39.62 26.72
CA TRP A 118 -0.86 40.97 26.23
C TRP A 118 0.20 41.97 26.70
N GLY A 119 0.47 43.01 25.90
CA GLY A 119 1.40 44.08 26.25
C GLY A 119 1.13 44.63 27.65
N ASN A 120 2.17 44.70 28.47
CA ASN A 120 2.09 45.09 29.88
C ASN A 120 3.31 45.90 30.33
N GLY A 121 3.96 46.56 29.38
CA GLY A 121 5.18 47.31 29.60
C GLY A 121 4.95 48.58 30.43
N ALA A 122 6.04 49.13 30.94
CA ALA A 122 6.01 50.28 31.86
C ALA A 122 5.38 51.55 31.26
N GLY A 123 5.16 51.61 29.94
CA GLY A 123 4.54 52.76 29.29
C GLY A 123 3.03 52.92 29.55
N HIS A 124 2.30 51.87 29.93
CA HIS A 124 0.85 51.96 30.18
C HIS A 124 0.48 52.70 31.49
N GLY A 125 1.45 53.03 32.34
CA GLY A 125 1.19 53.58 33.67
C GLY A 125 0.68 52.53 34.67
N ALA A 126 0.23 52.98 35.84
CA ALA A 126 -0.22 52.07 36.89
C ALA A 126 -1.57 51.42 36.56
N GLY A 127 -1.59 50.10 36.32
CA GLY A 127 -2.81 49.32 36.12
C GLY A 127 -3.29 49.19 34.67
N GLY A 128 -2.53 49.72 33.69
CA GLY A 128 -2.83 49.54 32.27
C GLY A 128 -2.08 48.36 31.66
N SER A 129 -2.72 47.69 30.71
CA SER A 129 -2.17 46.67 29.82
C SER A 129 -3.06 46.57 28.58
N GLU A 130 -2.55 45.98 27.52
CA GLU A 130 -3.40 45.53 26.41
C GLU A 130 -4.37 44.41 26.91
N PRO A 131 -5.52 44.19 26.25
CA PRO A 131 -6.09 45.06 25.23
C PRO A 131 -6.60 46.38 25.84
N ASP A 132 -6.29 47.51 25.21
CA ASP A 132 -6.66 48.85 25.72
C ASP A 132 -7.75 49.56 24.90
N ASN A 133 -8.14 48.97 23.77
CA ASN A 133 -9.09 49.49 22.80
C ASN A 133 -8.84 50.96 22.46
N PHE A 134 -7.60 51.28 22.05
CA PHE A 134 -7.20 52.65 21.74
C PHE A 134 -8.18 53.32 20.75
N ASP A 135 -8.64 54.52 21.12
CA ASP A 135 -9.66 55.30 20.42
C ASP A 135 -11.02 54.58 20.15
N GLY A 136 -11.26 53.42 20.78
CA GLY A 136 -12.50 52.66 20.68
C GLY A 136 -12.68 51.93 19.36
N VAL A 137 -11.59 51.62 18.63
CA VAL A 137 -11.63 51.04 17.27
C VAL A 137 -10.77 49.79 17.10
N GLN A 138 -10.16 49.28 18.18
CA GLN A 138 -9.23 48.16 18.11
C GLN A 138 -9.91 46.90 18.62
N HIS A 139 -10.07 45.92 17.71
CA HIS A 139 -10.90 44.74 17.98
C HIS A 139 -10.30 43.43 17.46
N CYS A 140 -9.08 43.46 16.94
CA CYS A 140 -8.45 42.31 16.29
C CYS A 140 -7.08 42.02 16.88
N LEU A 141 -6.85 40.76 17.26
CA LEU A 141 -5.67 40.33 17.98
C LEU A 141 -4.47 40.24 17.04
N ALA A 142 -3.37 40.88 17.40
CA ALA A 142 -2.10 40.75 16.71
C ALA A 142 -0.97 40.39 17.67
N ILE A 143 -0.01 39.59 17.21
CA ILE A 143 1.26 39.39 17.89
C ILE A 143 2.26 40.45 17.42
N GLY A 144 2.86 41.17 18.36
CA GLY A 144 3.96 42.09 18.08
C GLY A 144 5.24 41.33 17.78
N LEU A 145 5.93 41.68 16.71
CA LEU A 145 7.21 41.11 16.29
C LEU A 145 8.38 42.07 16.54
N SER A 146 8.08 43.29 17.00
CA SER A 146 9.00 44.26 17.56
C SER A 146 8.35 44.93 18.78
N SER A 147 9.12 45.66 19.59
CA SER A 147 8.55 46.45 20.68
C SER A 147 7.72 47.63 20.15
N TRP A 148 6.67 48.01 20.89
CA TRP A 148 5.82 49.18 20.60
C TRP A 148 5.65 50.07 21.83
N PRO A 149 5.45 51.40 21.65
CA PRO A 149 5.60 52.12 20.38
C PRO A 149 7.05 52.09 19.87
N THR A 150 7.25 52.29 18.57
CA THR A 150 8.59 52.31 17.95
C THR A 150 9.44 53.52 18.37
N GLY A 151 8.83 54.53 19.00
CA GLY A 151 9.47 55.73 19.52
C GLY A 151 9.45 55.83 21.07
N ALA A 152 10.32 56.66 21.64
CA ALA A 152 10.43 56.89 23.09
C ALA A 152 9.34 57.83 23.65
N PRO A 153 8.98 57.76 24.96
CA PRO A 153 9.60 56.97 26.03
C PRO A 153 8.78 55.74 26.48
N GLY A 154 9.48 54.61 26.66
CA GLY A 154 8.92 53.37 27.22
C GLY A 154 8.18 52.51 26.19
N PHE A 155 8.14 51.20 26.43
CA PHE A 155 7.38 50.26 25.60
C PHE A 155 6.08 49.87 26.32
N TYR A 156 4.98 49.84 25.57
CA TYR A 156 3.68 49.26 25.92
C TYR A 156 3.73 47.74 25.80
N GLY A 157 4.45 47.23 24.79
CA GLY A 157 4.77 45.82 24.68
C GLY A 157 6.07 45.53 23.93
N THR A 158 6.47 44.27 23.99
CA THR A 158 7.71 43.74 23.40
C THR A 158 7.40 42.60 22.44
N ALA A 159 8.36 42.24 21.58
CA ALA A 159 8.18 41.16 20.62
C ALA A 159 7.75 39.85 21.29
N GLY A 160 6.68 39.24 20.78
CA GLY A 160 6.01 38.06 21.32
C GLY A 160 4.81 38.37 22.22
N GLN A 161 4.60 39.62 22.61
CA GLN A 161 3.39 40.04 23.31
C GLN A 161 2.30 40.43 22.30
N TRP A 162 1.05 40.46 22.78
CA TRP A 162 -0.13 40.71 21.97
C TRP A 162 -0.65 42.12 22.14
N ASN A 163 -1.32 42.61 21.10
CA ASN A 163 -2.00 43.89 21.07
C ASN A 163 -3.36 43.72 20.35
N ASP A 164 -4.34 44.53 20.71
CA ASP A 164 -5.57 44.73 19.95
C ASP A 164 -5.34 45.86 18.95
N ILE A 165 -5.52 45.56 17.68
CA ILE A 165 -5.22 46.49 16.60
C ILE A 165 -6.49 46.67 15.76
N ASN A 166 -6.62 47.81 15.10
CA ASN A 166 -7.73 48.09 14.22
C ASN A 166 -7.77 47.04 13.11
N CYS A 167 -8.89 46.32 13.01
CA CYS A 167 -9.10 45.21 12.08
C CYS A 167 -8.90 45.57 10.60
N ALA A 168 -8.96 46.86 10.27
CA ALA A 168 -8.76 47.37 8.92
C ALA A 168 -7.27 47.47 8.50
N ASN A 169 -6.32 47.26 9.42
CA ASN A 169 -4.90 47.18 9.05
C ASN A 169 -4.64 46.00 8.12
N GLU A 170 -3.77 46.19 7.14
CA GLU A 170 -3.31 45.10 6.27
C GLU A 170 -2.02 44.49 6.84
N LEU A 171 -2.17 43.40 7.59
CA LEU A 171 -1.04 42.70 8.21
C LEU A 171 -0.85 41.32 7.59
N LYS A 172 0.39 40.85 7.58
CA LYS A 172 0.67 39.44 7.29
C LYS A 172 0.20 38.57 8.44
N PHE A 173 0.04 37.29 8.15
CA PHE A 173 -0.47 36.32 9.10
C PHE A 173 0.07 34.93 8.77
N ALA A 174 0.02 34.04 9.76
CA ALA A 174 0.17 32.62 9.53
C ALA A 174 -1.20 31.94 9.51
N ILE A 175 -1.30 30.93 8.66
CA ILE A 175 -2.40 29.96 8.64
C ILE A 175 -1.95 28.77 9.47
N GLN A 176 -2.81 28.31 10.37
CA GLN A 176 -2.64 27.07 11.13
C GLN A 176 -3.57 26.00 10.55
N TYR A 177 -3.02 24.84 10.22
CA TYR A 177 -3.77 23.67 9.76
C TYR A 177 -3.81 22.61 10.86
N ALA A 178 -4.98 21.98 11.03
CA ALA A 178 -5.14 20.89 11.97
C ALA A 178 -4.22 19.69 11.61
N PRO A 179 -3.84 18.84 12.58
CA PRO A 179 -3.08 17.64 12.29
C PRO A 179 -3.86 16.70 11.37
N ASN A 180 -3.19 16.15 10.35
CA ASN A 180 -3.77 15.13 9.48
C ASN A 180 -4.08 13.84 10.27
N VAL A 181 -5.27 13.28 10.09
CA VAL A 181 -5.72 12.03 10.71
C VAL A 181 -5.79 10.94 9.64
N SER A 182 -5.05 9.84 9.83
CA SER A 182 -5.10 8.72 8.89
C SER A 182 -6.53 8.17 8.70
N PRO A 183 -6.87 7.66 7.49
CA PRO A 183 -8.20 7.15 7.21
C PRO A 183 -8.53 5.90 8.04
N SER A 184 -9.82 5.65 8.28
CA SER A 184 -10.32 4.41 8.86
C SER A 184 -10.67 3.39 7.77
N VAL A 185 -10.23 2.13 7.92
CA VAL A 185 -10.45 1.07 6.93
C VAL A 185 -10.94 -0.23 7.55
N THR A 186 -11.75 -0.99 6.81
CA THR A 186 -12.14 -2.37 7.16
C THR A 186 -12.19 -3.27 5.93
N ILE A 187 -12.08 -4.58 6.14
CA ILE A 187 -12.35 -5.62 5.12
C ILE A 187 -13.56 -6.42 5.58
N SER A 188 -14.57 -6.52 4.73
CA SER A 188 -15.78 -7.30 5.01
C SER A 188 -15.48 -8.80 5.02
N GLY A 189 -16.06 -9.52 5.99
CA GLY A 189 -15.95 -10.98 6.12
C GLY A 189 -14.75 -11.48 6.91
N GLY A 190 -13.77 -10.62 7.23
CA GLY A 190 -12.63 -10.99 8.08
C GLY A 190 -11.84 -12.20 7.57
N ASN A 191 -11.22 -12.93 8.51
CA ASN A 191 -10.53 -14.19 8.22
C ASN A 191 -11.56 -15.30 7.92
N ARG A 192 -11.34 -16.07 6.85
CA ARG A 192 -12.25 -17.16 6.45
C ARG A 192 -11.57 -18.18 5.55
N SER A 193 -12.15 -19.39 5.51
CA SER A 193 -11.82 -20.40 4.52
C SER A 193 -12.68 -20.24 3.26
N VAL A 194 -12.14 -20.65 2.13
CA VAL A 194 -12.82 -20.66 0.84
C VAL A 194 -12.70 -22.08 0.28
N SER A 195 -13.85 -22.73 0.06
CA SER A 195 -13.87 -24.05 -0.55
C SER A 195 -13.47 -23.97 -2.01
N ASP A 196 -12.72 -24.97 -2.45
CA ASP A 196 -12.44 -25.20 -3.86
C ASP A 196 -13.75 -25.52 -4.61
N THR A 197 -14.07 -24.70 -5.61
CA THR A 197 -15.35 -24.81 -6.34
C THR A 197 -15.24 -25.51 -7.68
N ASP A 198 -14.04 -25.67 -8.23
CA ASP A 198 -13.82 -26.16 -9.59
C ASP A 198 -12.83 -27.33 -9.69
N SER A 199 -12.29 -27.80 -8.56
CA SER A 199 -11.29 -28.89 -8.52
C SER A 199 -9.98 -28.53 -9.24
N VAL A 200 -9.71 -27.23 -9.38
CA VAL A 200 -8.47 -26.68 -9.92
C VAL A 200 -7.72 -25.96 -8.78
N ALA A 201 -6.41 -25.81 -8.91
CA ALA A 201 -5.63 -25.09 -7.91
C ALA A 201 -5.97 -23.59 -7.90
N GLY A 202 -6.26 -23.08 -6.69
CA GLY A 202 -6.58 -21.69 -6.43
C GLY A 202 -8.06 -21.35 -6.60
N GLU A 203 -8.47 -20.18 -6.11
CA GLU A 203 -9.86 -19.74 -6.16
C GLU A 203 -9.95 -18.22 -6.35
N SER A 204 -10.99 -17.76 -7.06
CA SER A 204 -11.23 -16.33 -7.28
C SER A 204 -12.16 -15.79 -6.20
N VAL A 205 -11.60 -14.97 -5.31
CA VAL A 205 -12.31 -14.48 -4.12
C VAL A 205 -12.71 -13.03 -4.29
N SER A 206 -13.98 -12.73 -4.03
CA SER A 206 -14.49 -11.35 -3.96
C SER A 206 -14.20 -10.72 -2.59
N PHE A 207 -13.77 -9.47 -2.64
CA PHE A 207 -13.46 -8.64 -1.50
C PHE A 207 -14.20 -7.31 -1.57
N THR A 208 -14.66 -6.85 -0.40
CA THR A 208 -15.25 -5.52 -0.22
C THR A 208 -14.60 -4.88 1.00
N GLY A 209 -13.98 -3.72 0.78
CA GLY A 209 -13.40 -2.88 1.81
C GLY A 209 -14.25 -1.63 2.05
N THR A 210 -14.08 -1.02 3.21
CA THR A 210 -14.57 0.33 3.50
C THR A 210 -13.38 1.23 3.78
N ALA A 211 -13.44 2.48 3.34
CA ALA A 211 -12.47 3.51 3.68
C ALA A 211 -13.22 4.83 3.93
N SER A 212 -12.90 5.52 5.00
CA SER A 212 -13.46 6.83 5.34
C SER A 212 -12.40 7.68 6.02
N ASP A 213 -12.45 8.98 5.80
CA ASP A 213 -11.51 9.93 6.38
C ASP A 213 -12.27 11.03 7.12
N SER A 214 -11.75 11.48 8.27
CA SER A 214 -12.50 12.30 9.22
C SER A 214 -12.27 13.80 9.08
N ASP A 215 -11.10 14.16 8.59
CA ASP A 215 -10.61 15.53 8.37
C ASP A 215 -10.43 15.84 6.88
N GLY A 216 -10.56 14.84 6.00
CA GLY A 216 -10.52 15.04 4.57
C GLY A 216 -11.27 13.95 3.77
N THR A 217 -10.60 13.49 2.73
CA THR A 217 -11.10 12.54 1.75
C THR A 217 -10.07 11.44 1.50
N VAL A 218 -10.56 10.23 1.22
CA VAL A 218 -9.69 9.13 0.77
C VAL A 218 -9.25 9.39 -0.67
N SER A 219 -7.94 9.50 -0.88
CA SER A 219 -7.32 9.74 -2.18
C SER A 219 -7.13 8.44 -2.98
N THR A 220 -6.61 7.39 -2.34
CA THR A 220 -6.34 6.10 -3.00
C THR A 220 -6.69 4.90 -2.12
N THR A 221 -6.98 3.78 -2.77
CA THR A 221 -7.21 2.48 -2.13
C THR A 221 -6.48 1.38 -2.90
N GLN A 222 -5.89 0.43 -2.18
CA GLN A 222 -5.06 -0.64 -2.72
C GLN A 222 -5.40 -1.96 -2.04
N TRP A 223 -5.51 -3.01 -2.84
CA TRP A 223 -5.49 -4.40 -2.40
C TRP A 223 -4.11 -4.97 -2.66
N LEU A 224 -3.49 -5.56 -1.63
CA LEU A 224 -2.18 -6.17 -1.73
C LEU A 224 -2.23 -7.65 -1.35
N VAL A 225 -1.51 -8.47 -2.12
CA VAL A 225 -1.22 -9.88 -1.83
C VAL A 225 0.27 -10.02 -1.68
N ASP A 226 0.72 -10.53 -0.53
CA ASP A 226 2.14 -10.69 -0.19
C ASP A 226 2.97 -9.39 -0.35
N GLY A 227 2.31 -8.24 -0.18
CA GLY A 227 2.92 -6.91 -0.28
C GLY A 227 2.88 -6.25 -1.67
N GLU A 228 2.44 -6.98 -2.71
CA GLU A 228 2.31 -6.47 -4.07
C GLU A 228 0.88 -5.98 -4.35
N GLU A 229 0.74 -4.82 -5.01
CA GLU A 229 -0.57 -4.28 -5.39
C GLU A 229 -1.19 -5.14 -6.52
N VAL A 230 -2.35 -5.71 -6.25
CA VAL A 230 -3.08 -6.56 -7.20
C VAL A 230 -4.37 -5.92 -7.72
N ALA A 231 -4.94 -4.95 -6.99
CA ALA A 231 -6.13 -4.22 -7.41
C ALA A 231 -6.28 -2.89 -6.65
N THR A 232 -7.18 -2.04 -7.13
CA THR A 232 -7.56 -0.78 -6.49
C THR A 232 -9.09 -0.69 -6.37
N GLY A 233 -9.57 0.27 -5.58
CA GLY A 233 -11.00 0.49 -5.34
C GLY A 233 -11.55 -0.29 -4.14
N LEU A 234 -12.79 0.01 -3.77
CA LEU A 234 -13.44 -0.60 -2.60
C LEU A 234 -13.86 -2.06 -2.83
N ASN A 235 -13.92 -2.53 -4.07
CA ASN A 235 -14.26 -3.91 -4.41
C ASN A 235 -13.21 -4.49 -5.34
N ALA A 236 -12.80 -5.73 -5.08
CA ALA A 236 -11.85 -6.45 -5.92
C ALA A 236 -12.23 -7.94 -6.02
N THR A 237 -11.85 -8.57 -7.12
CA THR A 237 -11.84 -10.03 -7.26
C THR A 237 -10.39 -10.45 -7.46
N ILE A 238 -9.88 -11.27 -6.55
CA ILE A 238 -8.46 -11.62 -6.47
C ILE A 238 -8.36 -13.15 -6.56
N SER A 239 -7.55 -13.64 -7.49
CA SER A 239 -7.21 -15.06 -7.57
C SER A 239 -6.17 -15.39 -6.51
N LEU A 240 -6.51 -16.29 -5.60
CA LEU A 240 -5.66 -16.74 -4.50
C LEU A 240 -5.19 -18.18 -4.74
N PRO A 241 -3.93 -18.52 -4.42
CA PRO A 241 -3.48 -19.91 -4.45
C PRO A 241 -4.11 -20.74 -3.32
N ASN A 242 -3.99 -22.06 -3.41
CA ASN A 242 -4.35 -22.96 -2.32
C ASN A 242 -3.55 -22.66 -1.05
N GLY A 243 -4.15 -22.93 0.10
CA GLY A 243 -3.54 -22.67 1.40
C GLY A 243 -3.80 -21.23 1.87
N SER A 244 -2.94 -20.75 2.77
CA SER A 244 -3.15 -19.46 3.43
C SER A 244 -2.50 -18.31 2.68
N THR A 245 -3.28 -17.28 2.36
CA THR A 245 -2.81 -16.03 1.76
C THR A 245 -3.17 -14.85 2.66
N VAL A 246 -2.23 -13.92 2.84
CA VAL A 246 -2.49 -12.65 3.53
C VAL A 246 -2.95 -11.62 2.51
N VAL A 247 -4.16 -11.11 2.70
CA VAL A 247 -4.72 -10.04 1.87
C VAL A 247 -4.78 -8.76 2.70
N THR A 248 -4.18 -7.71 2.16
CA THR A 248 -4.12 -6.39 2.80
C THR A 248 -4.98 -5.40 2.03
N PHE A 249 -5.77 -4.61 2.74
CA PHE A 249 -6.45 -3.44 2.18
C PHE A 249 -5.85 -2.18 2.80
N LYS A 250 -5.41 -1.25 1.95
CA LYS A 250 -4.80 0.02 2.35
C LYS A 250 -5.59 1.18 1.76
N ALA A 251 -5.79 2.23 2.54
CA ALA A 251 -6.28 3.51 2.05
C ALA A 251 -5.30 4.63 2.40
N THR A 252 -5.18 5.61 1.52
CA THR A 252 -4.38 6.83 1.71
C THR A 252 -5.29 8.05 1.54
N ASP A 253 -5.21 9.03 2.44
CA ASP A 253 -5.99 10.28 2.35
C ASP A 253 -5.36 11.31 1.39
N ASN A 254 -6.02 12.47 1.24
CA ASN A 254 -5.57 13.57 0.40
C ASN A 254 -4.33 14.30 0.92
N ASP A 255 -3.95 14.09 2.17
CA ASP A 255 -2.79 14.69 2.83
C ASP A 255 -1.64 13.66 3.03
N GLY A 256 -1.80 12.47 2.45
CA GLY A 256 -0.77 11.44 2.32
C GLY A 256 -0.66 10.46 3.49
N ALA A 257 -1.46 10.58 4.55
CA ALA A 257 -1.47 9.58 5.61
C ALA A 257 -2.25 8.34 5.16
N SER A 258 -1.92 7.19 5.76
CA SER A 258 -2.48 5.92 5.31
C SER A 258 -2.69 4.95 6.46
N THR A 259 -3.67 4.07 6.27
CA THR A 259 -3.99 2.97 7.18
C THR A 259 -4.13 1.69 6.36
N LEU A 260 -3.69 0.57 6.95
CA LEU A 260 -3.83 -0.76 6.38
C LEU A 260 -4.55 -1.68 7.36
N VAL A 261 -5.27 -2.66 6.81
CA VAL A 261 -5.88 -3.77 7.54
C VAL A 261 -5.62 -5.07 6.77
N THR A 262 -5.43 -6.17 7.48
CA THR A 262 -5.12 -7.47 6.89
C THR A 262 -6.15 -8.51 7.29
N VAL A 263 -6.38 -9.47 6.40
CA VAL A 263 -7.14 -10.70 6.65
C VAL A 263 -6.37 -11.89 6.11
N ILE A 264 -6.57 -13.05 6.72
CA ILE A 264 -6.01 -14.32 6.27
C ILE A 264 -7.11 -15.14 5.63
N LEU A 265 -6.90 -15.52 4.38
CA LEU A 265 -7.79 -16.38 3.62
C LEU A 265 -7.12 -17.74 3.46
N THR A 266 -7.87 -18.81 3.71
CA THR A 266 -7.38 -20.17 3.47
C THR A 266 -8.22 -20.80 2.38
N VAL A 267 -7.64 -20.98 1.19
CA VAL A 267 -8.29 -21.71 0.10
C VAL A 267 -8.05 -23.20 0.30
N ASP A 268 -9.12 -23.98 0.34
CA ASP A 268 -9.06 -25.43 0.49
C ASP A 268 -8.37 -26.05 -0.74
N THR A 269 -7.59 -27.11 -0.54
CA THR A 269 -6.99 -27.87 -1.64
C THR A 269 -8.02 -28.78 -2.32
N PRO A 270 -7.87 -29.07 -3.63
CA PRO A 270 -8.68 -30.06 -4.31
C PRO A 270 -8.66 -31.41 -3.61
N VAL A 271 -9.84 -31.99 -3.42
CA VAL A 271 -9.99 -33.30 -2.79
C VAL A 271 -9.46 -34.37 -3.75
N TYR A 272 -8.42 -35.09 -3.32
CA TYR A 272 -7.96 -36.26 -4.06
C TYR A 272 -9.00 -37.38 -4.00
N THR A 273 -9.60 -37.70 -5.14
CA THR A 273 -10.38 -38.93 -5.32
C THR A 273 -9.56 -39.92 -6.13
N LYS A 274 -9.16 -41.03 -5.51
CA LYS A 274 -8.54 -42.15 -6.21
C LYS A 274 -9.52 -42.70 -7.25
N THR A 275 -9.22 -42.51 -8.52
CA THR A 275 -9.89 -43.20 -9.63
C THR A 275 -8.99 -44.36 -10.04
N ASP A 276 -9.52 -45.55 -10.30
CA ASP A 276 -8.71 -46.69 -10.77
C ASP A 276 -8.68 -46.78 -12.31
N GLU A 277 -9.35 -45.85 -13.01
CA GLU A 277 -9.42 -45.79 -14.47
C GLU A 277 -8.61 -44.63 -15.02
N TRP A 278 -7.83 -44.90 -16.08
CA TRP A 278 -7.08 -43.88 -16.78
C TRP A 278 -8.04 -42.88 -17.47
N PRO A 279 -7.82 -41.56 -17.30
CA PRO A 279 -6.67 -40.98 -16.60
C PRO A 279 -6.84 -40.78 -15.09
N LEU A 280 -5.76 -41.06 -14.33
CA LEU A 280 -5.60 -40.68 -12.92
C LEU A 280 -5.44 -39.15 -12.77
N PRO A 281 -5.40 -38.58 -11.55
CA PRO A 281 -4.90 -37.21 -11.36
C PRO A 281 -3.44 -37.03 -11.84
N TYR A 282 -2.57 -37.99 -11.53
CA TYR A 282 -1.21 -38.16 -12.05
C TYR A 282 -0.84 -39.66 -12.01
N ASN A 283 0.14 -40.09 -12.80
CA ASN A 283 0.62 -41.48 -12.80
C ASN A 283 1.83 -41.68 -11.92
N GLY A 284 1.89 -42.87 -11.32
CA GLY A 284 2.98 -43.31 -10.46
C GLY A 284 2.46 -43.66 -9.06
N VAL A 285 3.40 -43.89 -8.16
CA VAL A 285 3.15 -44.12 -6.74
C VAL A 285 4.18 -43.38 -5.91
N THR A 286 3.84 -43.05 -4.67
CA THR A 286 4.83 -42.56 -3.71
C THR A 286 5.82 -43.68 -3.40
N PRO A 287 7.14 -43.46 -3.54
CA PRO A 287 8.15 -44.46 -3.22
C PRO A 287 8.20 -44.75 -1.72
N ASP A 288 8.75 -45.90 -1.34
CA ASP A 288 9.08 -46.19 0.05
C ASP A 288 10.08 -45.15 0.58
N SER A 289 9.70 -44.46 1.66
CA SER A 289 10.52 -43.43 2.31
C SER A 289 11.93 -43.89 2.70
N SER A 290 12.13 -45.19 2.96
CA SER A 290 13.43 -45.76 3.32
C SER A 290 14.46 -45.71 2.19
N LEU A 291 14.03 -45.54 0.94
CA LEU A 291 14.91 -45.42 -0.23
C LEU A 291 15.60 -44.04 -0.32
N GLY A 292 15.12 -43.03 0.43
CA GLY A 292 15.74 -41.70 0.49
C GLY A 292 15.86 -40.99 -0.86
N LEU A 293 14.87 -41.15 -1.73
CA LEU A 293 14.86 -40.55 -3.08
C LEU A 293 14.60 -39.04 -3.01
N GLU A 294 15.20 -38.28 -3.93
CA GLU A 294 15.02 -36.81 -4.02
C GLU A 294 13.67 -36.39 -4.61
N PHE A 295 12.91 -37.35 -5.13
CA PHE A 295 11.60 -37.19 -5.75
C PHE A 295 10.60 -38.13 -5.07
N ASN A 296 9.32 -37.77 -5.11
CA ASN A 296 8.25 -38.48 -4.39
C ASN A 296 7.20 -39.14 -5.32
N ASN A 297 7.46 -39.25 -6.63
CA ASN A 297 6.59 -39.98 -7.56
C ASN A 297 7.40 -40.89 -8.49
N ILE A 298 7.24 -42.20 -8.36
CA ILE A 298 7.93 -43.23 -9.15
C ILE A 298 6.96 -44.02 -10.01
N GLY A 299 7.46 -44.65 -11.08
CA GLY A 299 6.64 -45.51 -11.93
C GLY A 299 6.08 -46.73 -11.19
N THR A 300 4.95 -47.24 -11.64
CA THR A 300 4.36 -48.48 -11.12
C THR A 300 3.93 -49.41 -12.25
N LEU A 301 4.31 -50.68 -12.15
CA LEU A 301 3.85 -51.71 -13.08
C LEU A 301 2.45 -52.17 -12.68
N ASN A 302 1.48 -52.00 -13.58
CA ASN A 302 0.19 -52.66 -13.48
C ASN A 302 0.26 -54.03 -14.19
N PRO A 303 0.24 -55.15 -13.44
CA PRO A 303 0.36 -56.47 -14.05
C PRO A 303 -0.90 -56.88 -14.84
N SER A 304 -2.08 -56.32 -14.51
CA SER A 304 -3.35 -56.69 -15.14
C SER A 304 -3.41 -56.26 -16.62
N ASP A 305 -2.82 -55.12 -16.94
CA ASP A 305 -2.75 -54.60 -18.30
C ASP A 305 -1.31 -54.54 -18.83
N SER A 306 -0.31 -55.06 -18.12
CA SER A 306 1.10 -55.07 -18.54
C SER A 306 1.61 -53.69 -18.97
N THR A 307 1.19 -52.63 -18.24
CA THR A 307 1.59 -51.25 -18.50
C THR A 307 2.30 -50.69 -17.27
N ILE A 308 3.43 -50.02 -17.49
CA ILE A 308 4.05 -49.19 -16.45
C ILE A 308 3.45 -47.80 -16.55
N TYR A 309 2.72 -47.39 -15.52
CA TYR A 309 2.20 -46.05 -15.37
C TYR A 309 3.23 -45.22 -14.62
N THR A 310 3.79 -44.22 -15.29
CA THR A 310 4.86 -43.39 -14.74
C THR A 310 4.77 -41.98 -15.31
N CYS A 311 5.76 -41.16 -15.00
CA CYS A 311 5.93 -39.83 -15.53
C CYS A 311 7.32 -39.69 -16.19
N MET A 312 7.51 -38.61 -16.93
CA MET A 312 8.74 -38.33 -17.65
C MET A 312 9.03 -36.83 -17.70
N ARG A 313 10.17 -36.40 -17.15
CA ARG A 313 10.73 -35.05 -17.34
C ARG A 313 11.68 -35.04 -18.54
N LEU A 314 11.60 -33.99 -19.36
CA LEU A 314 12.47 -33.82 -20.53
C LEU A 314 13.80 -33.15 -20.18
N PHE A 315 14.87 -33.68 -20.76
CA PHE A 315 16.20 -33.11 -20.74
C PHE A 315 16.79 -33.06 -22.16
N THR A 316 17.61 -32.06 -22.43
CA THR A 316 18.41 -31.95 -23.65
C THR A 316 19.82 -31.57 -23.23
N ASP A 317 20.79 -32.43 -23.57
CA ASP A 317 22.20 -32.27 -23.19
C ASP A 317 22.39 -32.12 -21.66
N GLY A 318 21.61 -32.87 -20.88
CA GLY A 318 21.64 -32.87 -19.41
C GLY A 318 20.95 -31.69 -18.74
N LEU A 319 20.39 -30.74 -19.51
CA LEU A 319 19.65 -29.60 -18.99
C LEU A 319 18.14 -29.81 -19.14
N ALA A 320 17.36 -29.35 -18.16
CA ALA A 320 15.91 -29.42 -18.22
C ALA A 320 15.38 -28.74 -19.49
N SER A 321 14.50 -29.41 -20.22
CA SER A 321 13.95 -28.94 -21.48
C SER A 321 12.43 -29.12 -21.54
N SER A 322 11.82 -28.68 -22.65
CA SER A 322 10.38 -28.80 -22.87
C SER A 322 10.08 -29.04 -24.35
N PHE A 323 8.94 -29.67 -24.62
CA PHE A 323 8.40 -29.84 -25.95
C PHE A 323 7.01 -29.20 -26.00
N ASN A 324 6.80 -28.25 -26.91
CA ASN A 324 5.58 -27.44 -26.97
C ASN A 324 5.20 -26.84 -25.60
N SER A 325 6.18 -26.28 -24.89
CA SER A 325 6.03 -25.70 -23.53
C SER A 325 5.70 -26.70 -22.41
N ILE A 326 5.64 -27.99 -22.70
CA ILE A 326 5.41 -29.03 -21.70
C ILE A 326 6.76 -29.68 -21.34
N ALA A 327 7.13 -29.59 -20.06
CA ALA A 327 8.39 -30.15 -19.55
C ALA A 327 8.24 -31.56 -18.94
N GLN A 328 7.01 -31.93 -18.54
CA GLN A 328 6.73 -33.17 -17.83
C GLN A 328 5.46 -33.84 -18.37
N PHE A 329 5.51 -35.17 -18.50
CA PHE A 329 4.40 -35.96 -19.04
C PHE A 329 4.04 -37.10 -18.09
N ASP A 330 2.74 -37.36 -17.92
CA ASP A 330 2.29 -38.70 -17.55
C ASP A 330 2.45 -39.60 -18.77
N ILE A 331 3.02 -40.80 -18.61
CA ILE A 331 3.17 -41.77 -19.69
C ILE A 331 2.71 -43.17 -19.26
N GLY A 332 2.28 -43.97 -20.23
CA GLY A 332 2.00 -45.39 -20.10
C GLY A 332 2.89 -46.22 -21.01
N LEU A 333 3.85 -46.94 -20.43
CA LEU A 333 4.78 -47.82 -21.13
C LEU A 333 4.20 -49.24 -21.17
N LYS A 334 3.56 -49.59 -22.29
CA LYS A 334 2.97 -50.92 -22.52
C LYS A 334 4.06 -51.91 -22.88
N VAL A 335 4.12 -53.05 -22.20
CA VAL A 335 5.04 -54.13 -22.57
C VAL A 335 4.68 -54.68 -23.95
N VAL A 336 5.64 -54.64 -24.88
CA VAL A 336 5.50 -55.14 -26.25
C VAL A 336 6.07 -56.55 -26.38
N SER A 337 7.29 -56.77 -25.86
CA SER A 337 7.96 -58.07 -25.91
C SER A 337 8.78 -58.31 -24.65
N LEU A 338 8.46 -59.36 -23.90
CA LEU A 338 9.23 -59.78 -22.73
C LEU A 338 10.58 -60.38 -23.13
N SER A 339 10.64 -61.13 -24.24
CA SER A 339 11.90 -61.75 -24.70
C SER A 339 12.89 -60.75 -25.24
N GLU A 340 12.41 -59.63 -25.79
CA GLU A 340 13.26 -58.55 -26.30
C GLU A 340 13.41 -57.39 -25.31
N ALA A 341 12.68 -57.46 -24.18
CA ALA A 341 12.58 -56.43 -23.15
C ALA A 341 12.20 -55.06 -23.72
N THR A 342 11.16 -55.02 -24.57
CA THR A 342 10.67 -53.79 -25.21
C THR A 342 9.33 -53.33 -24.65
N VAL A 343 9.19 -52.01 -24.54
CA VAL A 343 7.98 -51.30 -24.13
C VAL A 343 7.65 -50.22 -25.16
N GLN A 344 6.38 -49.82 -25.25
CA GLN A 344 5.91 -48.77 -26.13
C GLN A 344 5.17 -47.70 -25.32
N ILE A 345 5.46 -46.43 -25.58
CA ILE A 345 4.65 -45.34 -25.05
C ILE A 345 3.31 -45.35 -25.81
N THR A 346 2.24 -45.76 -25.13
CA THR A 346 0.88 -45.86 -25.72
C THR A 346 -0.09 -44.82 -25.17
N LYS A 347 0.26 -44.21 -24.05
CA LYS A 347 -0.51 -43.15 -23.39
C LYS A 347 0.45 -42.04 -23.02
N PHE A 348 0.09 -40.80 -23.29
CA PHE A 348 0.80 -39.63 -22.77
C PHE A 348 -0.13 -38.42 -22.65
N ARG A 349 0.15 -37.57 -21.68
CA ARG A 349 -0.45 -36.22 -21.51
C ARG A 349 0.46 -35.41 -20.59
N GLU A 350 0.18 -34.12 -20.44
CA GLU A 350 0.90 -33.29 -19.48
C GLU A 350 0.73 -33.81 -18.03
N PHE A 351 1.84 -33.80 -17.28
CA PHE A 351 1.90 -34.35 -15.92
C PHE A 351 1.19 -33.43 -14.92
N ASN A 352 0.28 -34.01 -14.13
CA ASN A 352 -0.37 -33.37 -12.98
C ASN A 352 -0.93 -31.95 -13.21
N VAL A 353 -1.61 -31.74 -14.36
CA VAL A 353 -2.14 -30.42 -14.78
C VAL A 353 -3.08 -29.79 -13.75
N ILE A 354 -3.82 -30.62 -13.01
CA ILE A 354 -4.78 -30.17 -12.00
C ILE A 354 -4.13 -29.87 -10.64
N GLY A 355 -2.80 -30.02 -10.50
CA GLY A 355 -2.09 -29.80 -9.24
C GLY A 355 -2.53 -30.74 -8.13
N ALA A 356 -2.85 -31.99 -8.47
CA ALA A 356 -3.25 -32.99 -7.49
C ALA A 356 -2.10 -33.32 -6.54
N TYR A 357 -2.46 -33.59 -5.29
CA TYR A 357 -1.55 -34.01 -4.24
C TYR A 357 -1.52 -35.54 -4.12
N ASN A 358 -0.41 -36.07 -3.61
CA ASN A 358 -0.32 -37.46 -3.19
C ASN A 358 -0.99 -37.69 -1.82
N GLU A 359 -1.00 -38.94 -1.35
CA GLU A 359 -1.55 -39.36 -0.06
C GLU A 359 -0.90 -38.69 1.17
N ASN A 360 0.26 -38.03 0.98
CA ASN A 360 0.99 -37.31 2.00
C ASN A 360 0.77 -35.79 1.95
N ALA A 361 -0.16 -35.30 1.12
CA ALA A 361 -0.40 -33.88 0.88
C ALA A 361 0.82 -33.14 0.29
N GLU A 362 1.61 -33.83 -0.53
CA GLU A 362 2.73 -33.26 -1.27
C GLU A 362 2.41 -33.16 -2.77
N ILE A 363 3.00 -32.18 -3.46
CA ILE A 363 2.95 -32.13 -4.92
C ILE A 363 3.85 -33.26 -5.46
N PRO A 364 3.33 -34.15 -6.32
CA PRO A 364 4.11 -35.19 -6.98
C PRO A 364 5.26 -34.60 -7.81
N ASP A 365 6.47 -35.05 -7.53
CA ASP A 365 7.70 -34.71 -8.22
C ASP A 365 8.19 -35.90 -9.03
N CYS A 366 8.25 -35.73 -10.35
CA CYS A 366 8.35 -36.85 -11.29
C CYS A 366 9.71 -37.57 -11.30
N GLY A 367 9.82 -38.84 -10.93
CA GLY A 367 11.10 -39.56 -10.91
C GLY A 367 11.75 -39.80 -12.28
N GLY A 368 10.94 -39.97 -13.32
CA GLY A 368 11.41 -40.34 -14.65
C GLY A 368 12.11 -39.22 -15.41
N LYS A 369 13.22 -39.53 -16.09
CA LYS A 369 14.01 -38.57 -16.88
C LYS A 369 14.24 -39.10 -18.28
N PHE A 370 13.97 -38.29 -19.31
CA PHE A 370 14.25 -38.62 -20.71
C PHE A 370 15.23 -37.62 -21.31
N GLU A 371 16.39 -38.12 -21.73
CA GLU A 371 17.40 -37.34 -22.43
C GLU A 371 17.15 -37.41 -23.94
N THR A 372 16.65 -36.31 -24.49
CA THR A 372 16.26 -36.18 -25.90
C THR A 372 17.44 -36.31 -26.87
N THR A 373 18.66 -35.96 -26.47
CA THR A 373 19.85 -36.10 -27.33
C THR A 373 20.26 -37.56 -27.51
N THR A 374 20.08 -38.39 -26.47
CA THR A 374 20.54 -39.78 -26.46
C THR A 374 19.42 -40.81 -26.62
N GLY A 375 18.17 -40.38 -26.49
CA GLY A 375 17.00 -41.25 -26.45
C GLY A 375 16.94 -42.14 -25.21
N VAL A 376 17.64 -41.79 -24.14
CA VAL A 376 17.69 -42.60 -22.91
C VAL A 376 16.63 -42.14 -21.93
N TYR A 377 15.81 -43.07 -21.45
CA TYR A 377 14.86 -42.88 -20.36
C TYR A 377 15.33 -43.62 -19.11
N THR A 378 15.47 -42.92 -17.98
CA THR A 378 15.79 -43.53 -16.68
C THR A 378 14.65 -43.29 -15.71
N ASP A 379 14.26 -44.32 -14.96
CA ASP A 379 13.20 -44.21 -13.97
C ASP A 379 13.33 -45.24 -12.85
N MET A 380 12.67 -44.94 -11.73
CA MET A 380 12.42 -45.84 -10.62
C MET A 380 11.04 -46.47 -10.83
N ILE A 381 10.95 -47.80 -10.82
CA ILE A 381 9.70 -48.52 -11.11
C ILE A 381 9.40 -49.51 -10.00
N TYR A 382 8.29 -49.30 -9.30
CA TYR A 382 7.75 -50.26 -8.35
C TYR A 382 6.95 -51.35 -9.07
N THR A 383 7.32 -52.60 -8.82
CA THR A 383 6.73 -53.78 -9.49
C THR A 383 5.60 -54.44 -8.69
N GLY A 384 5.26 -53.90 -7.52
CA GLY A 384 4.40 -54.56 -6.53
C GLY A 384 5.17 -55.40 -5.51
N VAL A 385 6.45 -55.67 -5.75
CA VAL A 385 7.34 -56.40 -4.84
C VAL A 385 8.62 -55.62 -4.63
N ASP A 386 9.33 -55.36 -5.73
CA ASP A 386 10.62 -54.68 -5.72
C ASP A 386 10.52 -53.31 -6.38
N THR A 387 11.39 -52.38 -5.96
CA THR A 387 11.63 -51.13 -6.67
C THR A 387 12.88 -51.29 -7.53
N LEU A 388 12.74 -51.05 -8.83
CA LEU A 388 13.81 -51.19 -9.80
C LEU A 388 14.27 -49.82 -10.29
N ARG A 389 15.57 -49.56 -10.30
CA ARG A 389 16.16 -48.50 -11.11
C ARG A 389 16.34 -49.05 -12.52
N THR A 390 15.76 -48.38 -13.51
CA THR A 390 15.73 -48.86 -14.89
C THR A 390 16.32 -47.85 -15.86
N THR A 391 16.95 -48.35 -16.92
CA THR A 391 17.41 -47.56 -18.06
C THR A 391 16.86 -48.17 -19.34
N PHE A 392 16.09 -47.39 -20.09
CA PHE A 392 15.56 -47.74 -21.40
C PHE A 392 16.18 -46.86 -22.48
N ARG A 393 16.33 -47.40 -23.69
CA ARG A 393 16.73 -46.66 -24.88
C ARG A 393 15.61 -46.68 -25.91
N LEU A 394 15.25 -45.50 -26.43
CA LEU A 394 14.37 -45.34 -27.58
C LEU A 394 15.05 -45.96 -28.81
N ILE A 395 14.48 -47.03 -29.34
CA ILE A 395 14.97 -47.76 -30.51
C ILE A 395 14.12 -47.51 -31.76
N ASP A 396 12.87 -47.11 -31.58
CA ASP A 396 11.98 -46.68 -32.65
C ASP A 396 11.28 -45.38 -32.23
N PRO A 397 11.72 -44.21 -32.75
CA PRO A 397 11.11 -42.92 -32.42
C PRO A 397 9.77 -42.68 -33.11
N VAL A 398 9.41 -43.47 -34.14
CA VAL A 398 8.13 -43.32 -34.85
C VAL A 398 7.04 -44.05 -34.08
N GLU A 399 7.33 -45.30 -33.69
CA GLU A 399 6.40 -46.12 -32.92
C GLU A 399 6.55 -45.92 -31.40
N LEU A 400 7.49 -45.08 -30.96
CA LEU A 400 7.82 -44.80 -29.56
C LEU A 400 8.16 -46.06 -28.76
N ILE A 401 8.96 -46.95 -29.36
CA ILE A 401 9.41 -48.20 -28.73
C ILE A 401 10.75 -47.98 -28.04
N LEU A 402 10.79 -48.33 -26.76
CA LEU A 402 11.99 -48.35 -25.95
C LEU A 402 12.38 -49.79 -25.61
N LYS A 403 13.69 -50.02 -25.52
CA LYS A 403 14.27 -51.28 -25.09
C LYS A 403 14.96 -51.09 -23.75
N LEU A 404 14.72 -51.99 -22.80
CA LEU A 404 15.42 -52.02 -21.53
C LEU A 404 16.90 -52.35 -21.76
N GLU A 405 17.78 -51.45 -21.35
CA GLU A 405 19.24 -51.63 -21.44
C GLU A 405 19.80 -52.22 -20.16
N SER A 406 19.31 -51.76 -19.00
CA SER A 406 19.77 -52.21 -17.70
C SER A 406 18.70 -52.00 -16.62
N TYR A 407 18.81 -52.78 -15.55
CA TYR A 407 18.05 -52.55 -14.32
C TYR A 407 18.87 -52.96 -13.09
N GLU A 408 18.53 -52.37 -11.94
CA GLU A 408 19.09 -52.66 -10.63
C GLU A 408 17.93 -52.70 -9.61
N THR A 409 17.87 -53.75 -8.79
CA THR A 409 16.92 -53.84 -7.67
C THR A 409 17.48 -53.06 -6.47
N LEU A 410 16.66 -52.22 -5.85
CA LEU A 410 17.04 -51.43 -4.67
C LEU A 410 16.59 -52.05 -3.35
#